data_AF-A0A6C0U3I7-F1
#
_entry.id   AF-A0A6C0U3I7-F1
#
_cell.length_a   1.000
_cell.length_b   1.000
_cell.length_c   1.000
_cell.angle_alpha   90.00
_cell.angle_beta   90.00
_cell.angle_gamma   90.00
#
_symmetry.space_group_name_H-M   'P 1'
#
loop_
_entity.id
_entity.type
_entity.pdbx_description
1 polymer ?
#
loop_
_entity_poly.entity_id
_entity_poly.type
_entity_poly.pdbx_seq_one_letter_code
_entity_poly.pdbx_strand_id
1 'polypeptide(L)'
;MSIEIDHLSADELVALNHCIVERLKMLESLQAHQSMMQFHPGTRVSFESPQGGRLTGTLMKYNRKTVTLVTDNGQRWNISPHLLSPIKDLARSNVVDIAPQKLK
;
A
#
# COMPACT_ATOMS: atom_id res chain seq x y z
N MET A 1 -18.18 21.22 -10.16
CA MET A 1 -17.44 22.47 -10.39
C MET A 1 -16.96 22.44 -11.84
N SER A 2 -17.34 23.42 -12.64
CA SER A 2 -16.87 23.62 -14.01
C SER A 2 -15.65 24.56 -13.98
N ILE A 3 -14.64 24.27 -14.80
CA ILE A 3 -13.49 25.13 -15.03
C ILE A 3 -13.67 25.68 -16.44
N GLU A 4 -13.86 27.00 -16.58
CA GLU A 4 -14.01 27.65 -17.88
C GLU A 4 -12.64 27.87 -18.53
N ILE A 5 -12.49 27.41 -19.77
CA ILE A 5 -11.22 27.47 -20.51
C ILE A 5 -11.38 28.06 -21.93
N ASP A 6 -12.61 28.38 -22.34
CA ASP A 6 -12.94 28.79 -23.72
C ASP A 6 -12.33 30.16 -24.11
N HIS A 7 -11.88 30.93 -23.12
CA HIS A 7 -11.20 32.21 -23.32
C HIS A 7 -9.70 32.05 -23.59
N LEU A 8 -9.15 30.83 -23.49
CA LEU A 8 -7.72 30.56 -23.66
C LEU A 8 -7.38 30.25 -25.12
N SER A 9 -6.27 30.81 -25.59
CA SER A 9 -5.66 30.43 -26.86
C SER A 9 -5.03 29.04 -26.82
N ALA A 10 -4.66 28.49 -27.98
CA ALA A 10 -4.04 27.17 -28.06
C ALA A 10 -2.74 27.05 -27.23
N ASP A 11 -1.89 28.08 -27.27
CA ASP A 11 -0.63 28.08 -26.51
C ASP A 11 -0.86 28.15 -25.00
N GLU A 12 -1.86 28.94 -24.57
CA GLU A 12 -2.26 29.03 -23.16
C GLU A 12 -2.87 27.72 -22.66
N LEU A 13 -3.63 27.01 -23.49
CA LEU A 13 -4.14 25.68 -23.17
C LEU A 13 -3.01 24.65 -23.03
N VAL A 14 -1.99 24.71 -23.90
CA VAL A 14 -0.82 23.83 -23.79
C VAL A 14 -0.03 24.12 -22.51
N ALA A 15 0.19 25.39 -22.18
CA ALA A 15 0.84 25.79 -20.94
C ALA A 15 0.05 25.34 -19.71
N LEU A 16 -1.28 25.54 -19.72
CA LEU A 16 -2.18 25.08 -18.67
C LEU A 16 -2.10 23.57 -18.49
N ASN A 17 -2.12 22.81 -19.58
CA ASN A 17 -2.00 21.36 -19.53
C ASN A 17 -0.68 20.91 -18.90
N HIS A 18 0.45 21.54 -19.25
CA HIS A 18 1.73 21.25 -18.61
C HIS A 18 1.68 21.46 -17.09
N CYS A 19 1.18 22.62 -16.64
CA CYS A 19 1.03 22.92 -15.22
C CYS A 19 0.12 21.90 -14.51
N ILE A 20 -1.00 21.52 -15.12
CA ILE A 20 -1.92 20.51 -14.56
C ILE A 20 -1.21 19.18 -14.40
N VAL A 21 -0.55 18.70 -15.47
CA VAL A 21 0.16 17.41 -15.45
C VAL A 21 1.27 17.40 -14.39
N GLU A 22 2.03 18.48 -14.26
CA GLU A 22 3.06 18.61 -13.22
C GLU A 22 2.45 18.57 -11.81
N ARG A 23 1.35 19.31 -11.59
CA ARG A 23 0.65 19.31 -10.30
C ARG A 23 0.11 17.93 -9.94
N LEU A 24 -0.51 17.23 -10.90
CA LEU A 24 -1.02 15.88 -10.69
C LEU A 24 0.11 14.91 -10.33
N LYS A 25 1.25 14.96 -11.04
CA LYS A 25 2.43 14.14 -10.70
C LYS A 25 2.94 14.42 -9.29
N MET A 26 2.95 15.68 -8.85
CA MET A 26 3.32 16.03 -7.47
C MET A 26 2.33 15.45 -6.46
N LEU A 27 1.03 15.57 -6.71
CA LEU A 27 -0.02 15.03 -5.83
C LEU A 27 0.05 13.51 -5.74
N GLU A 28 0.23 12.80 -6.87
CA GLU A 28 0.45 11.35 -6.89
C GLU A 28 1.68 10.96 -6.07
N SER A 29 2.78 11.72 -6.20
CA SER A 29 3.99 11.46 -5.42
C SER A 29 3.76 11.65 -3.92
N LEU A 30 2.96 12.65 -3.51
CA LEU A 30 2.60 12.87 -2.11
C LEU A 30 1.67 11.78 -1.57
N GLN A 31 0.68 11.35 -2.37
CA GLN A 31 -0.22 10.25 -2.00
C GLN A 31 0.53 8.92 -1.89
N ALA A 32 1.46 8.66 -2.79
CA ALA A 32 2.38 7.52 -2.71
C ALA A 32 3.21 7.59 -1.42
N HIS A 33 3.75 8.76 -1.07
CA HIS A 33 4.49 8.97 0.16
C HIS A 33 3.63 8.75 1.42
N GLN A 34 2.39 9.23 1.45
CA GLN A 34 1.47 9.00 2.59
C GLN A 34 1.08 7.53 2.73
N SER A 35 0.79 6.85 1.62
CA SER A 35 0.51 5.41 1.62
C SER A 35 1.74 4.61 2.04
N MET A 36 2.95 5.09 1.73
CA MET A 36 4.21 4.51 2.19
C MET A 36 4.46 4.70 3.69
N MET A 37 4.06 5.83 4.30
CA MET A 37 4.26 6.06 5.75
C MET A 37 3.40 5.15 6.65
N GLN A 38 2.36 4.49 6.12
CA GLN A 38 1.53 3.56 6.89
C GLN A 38 2.17 2.18 7.07
N PHE A 39 3.26 1.87 6.35
CA PHE A 39 3.90 0.56 6.39
C PHE A 39 5.40 0.71 6.64
N HIS A 40 5.91 0.11 7.72
CA HIS A 40 7.34 0.14 8.08
C HIS A 40 8.04 -1.17 7.69
N PRO A 41 9.34 -1.18 7.32
CA PRO A 41 10.06 -2.42 7.10
C PRO A 41 9.90 -3.36 8.30
N GLY A 42 9.62 -4.64 8.05
CA GLY A 42 9.25 -5.60 9.09
C GLY A 42 7.74 -5.71 9.35
N THR A 43 6.91 -4.83 8.78
CA THR A 43 5.45 -4.93 8.90
C THR A 43 4.91 -6.14 8.13
N ARG A 44 4.00 -6.86 8.77
CA ARG A 44 3.25 -7.97 8.17
C ARG A 44 2.08 -7.44 7.35
N VAL A 45 2.01 -7.84 6.09
CA VAL A 45 0.92 -7.43 5.19
C VAL A 45 0.40 -8.62 4.40
N SER A 46 -0.79 -8.44 3.84
CA SER A 46 -1.42 -9.41 2.94
C SER A 46 -1.74 -8.78 1.60
N PHE A 47 -1.73 -9.59 0.55
CA PHE A 47 -2.01 -9.18 -0.83
C PHE A 47 -2.62 -10.35 -1.63
N GLU A 48 -3.31 -10.04 -2.72
CA GLU A 48 -3.85 -11.05 -3.63
C GLU A 48 -2.80 -11.47 -4.65
N SER A 49 -2.59 -12.78 -4.82
CA SER A 49 -1.69 -13.31 -5.83
C SER A 49 -2.31 -13.20 -7.23
N PRO A 50 -1.52 -13.00 -8.31
CA PRO A 50 -2.04 -13.02 -9.67
C PRO A 50 -2.69 -14.36 -10.08
N GLN A 51 -2.33 -15.46 -9.41
CA GLN A 51 -2.87 -16.79 -9.65
C GLN A 51 -4.14 -17.07 -8.82
N GLY A 52 -4.62 -16.06 -8.09
CA GLY A 52 -5.68 -16.18 -7.10
C GLY A 52 -5.13 -16.59 -5.73
N GLY A 53 -5.84 -16.18 -4.68
CA GLY A 53 -5.51 -16.51 -3.30
C GLY A 53 -4.68 -15.43 -2.59
N ARG A 54 -5.03 -15.22 -1.33
CA ARG A 54 -4.41 -14.22 -0.47
C ARG A 54 -3.12 -14.76 0.13
N LEU A 55 -2.03 -14.05 -0.09
CA LEU A 55 -0.72 -14.36 0.46
C LEU A 55 -0.36 -13.38 1.58
N THR A 56 0.43 -13.86 2.52
CA THR A 56 0.99 -13.08 3.62
C THR A 56 2.50 -13.00 3.51
N GLY A 57 3.06 -11.88 3.93
CA GLY A 57 4.51 -11.73 4.00
C GLY A 57 4.94 -10.49 4.74
N THR A 58 6.25 -10.32 4.80
CA THR A 58 6.92 -9.27 5.53
C THR A 58 7.56 -8.29 4.56
N LEU A 59 7.33 -7.00 4.79
CA LEU A 59 7.92 -5.94 3.98
C LEU A 59 9.41 -5.84 4.26
N MET A 60 10.23 -5.99 3.22
CA MET A 60 11.69 -5.98 3.32
C MET A 60 12.30 -4.64 2.90
N LYS A 61 11.80 -4.06 1.81
CA LYS A 61 12.36 -2.84 1.23
C LYS A 61 11.29 -2.01 0.53
N TYR A 62 11.48 -0.70 0.57
CA TYR A 62 10.65 0.29 -0.09
C TYR A 62 11.41 0.87 -1.29
N ASN A 63 10.75 0.94 -2.43
CA ASN A 63 11.21 1.65 -3.62
C ASN A 63 10.20 2.77 -3.94
N ARG A 64 10.58 3.68 -4.85
CA ARG A 64 9.78 4.87 -5.19
C ARG A 64 8.36 4.57 -5.70
N LYS A 65 8.08 3.36 -6.21
CA LYS A 65 6.74 2.96 -6.74
C LYS A 65 6.26 1.59 -6.26
N THR A 66 7.13 0.81 -5.65
CA THR A 66 6.88 -0.59 -5.32
C THR A 66 7.48 -0.91 -3.96
N VAL A 67 7.00 -1.99 -3.37
CA VAL A 67 7.52 -2.55 -2.13
C VAL A 67 7.93 -3.99 -2.37
N THR A 68 9.10 -4.34 -1.85
CA THR A 68 9.62 -5.70 -1.89
C THR A 68 9.15 -6.43 -0.64
N LEU A 69 8.39 -7.49 -0.86
CA LEU A 69 7.87 -8.38 0.17
C LEU A 69 8.59 -9.73 0.11
N VAL A 70 8.81 -10.35 1.25
CA VAL A 70 9.14 -11.77 1.35
C VAL A 70 7.96 -12.49 2.00
N THR A 71 7.37 -13.44 1.28
CA THR A 71 6.30 -14.30 1.80
C THR A 71 6.87 -15.38 2.73
N ASP A 72 6.01 -16.07 3.47
CA ASP A 72 6.43 -17.09 4.47
C ASP A 72 7.15 -18.29 3.88
N ASN A 73 6.84 -18.60 2.63
CA ASN A 73 7.52 -19.61 1.81
C ASN A 73 8.82 -19.08 1.16
N GLY A 74 9.30 -17.90 1.56
CA GLY A 74 10.59 -17.34 1.15
C GLY A 74 10.60 -16.68 -0.23
N GLN A 75 9.46 -16.56 -0.91
CA GLN A 75 9.38 -15.94 -2.23
C GLN A 75 9.43 -14.41 -2.14
N ARG A 76 10.10 -13.77 -3.10
CA ARG A 76 10.21 -12.31 -3.20
C ARG A 76 9.24 -11.74 -4.22
N TRP A 77 8.49 -10.72 -3.81
CA TRP A 77 7.50 -10.04 -4.63
C TRP A 77 7.74 -8.54 -4.67
N ASN A 78 7.53 -7.92 -5.83
CA ASN A 78 7.48 -6.46 -5.97
C ASN A 78 6.05 -6.05 -6.26
N ILE A 79 5.42 -5.35 -5.31
CA ILE A 79 3.98 -5.06 -5.35
C ILE A 79 3.77 -3.55 -5.17
N SER A 80 2.71 -3.00 -5.77
CA SER A 80 2.28 -1.64 -5.49
C SER A 80 1.77 -1.54 -4.04
N PRO A 81 2.18 -0.53 -3.25
CA PRO A 81 1.70 -0.35 -1.88
C PRO A 81 0.17 -0.31 -1.76
N HIS A 82 -0.53 0.18 -2.78
CA HIS A 82 -2.00 0.28 -2.80
C HIS A 82 -2.71 -1.09 -2.87
N LEU A 83 -1.99 -2.15 -3.24
CA LEU A 83 -2.50 -3.52 -3.28
C LEU A 83 -2.24 -4.29 -1.98
N LEU A 84 -1.59 -3.64 -1.01
CA LEU A 84 -1.32 -4.22 0.30
C LEU A 84 -2.43 -3.90 1.28
N SER A 85 -2.79 -4.88 2.09
CA SER A 85 -3.64 -4.71 3.24
C SER A 85 -2.83 -4.99 4.52
N PRO A 86 -2.82 -4.07 5.50
CA PRO A 86 -2.19 -4.34 6.79
C PRO A 86 -2.89 -5.53 7.44
N ILE A 87 -2.11 -6.46 7.96
CA ILE A 87 -2.65 -7.49 8.83
C ILE A 87 -2.80 -6.81 10.19
N LYS A 88 -4.01 -6.39 10.54
CA LYS A 88 -4.30 -6.09 11.95
C LYS A 88 -4.08 -7.39 12.70
N ASP A 89 -3.07 -7.43 13.54
CA ASP A 89 -2.95 -8.47 14.56
C ASP A 89 -4.22 -8.38 15.42
N LEU A 90 -5.23 -9.19 15.09
CA LEU A 90 -6.30 -9.54 16.01
C LEU A 90 -5.72 -10.52 17.05
N ALA A 91 -4.65 -10.12 17.72
CA ALA A 91 -4.14 -10.83 18.87
C ALA A 91 -5.05 -10.49 20.06
N ARG A 92 -6.15 -11.24 20.16
CA ARG A 92 -6.75 -11.82 21.37
C ARG A 92 -8.12 -12.38 21.02
N SER A 93 -8.17 -13.61 20.53
CA SER A 93 -9.31 -14.47 20.77
C SER A 93 -8.82 -15.72 21.49
N ASN A 94 -8.92 -15.64 22.81
CA ASN A 94 -8.93 -16.69 23.84
C ASN A 94 -7.83 -17.76 23.77
N VAL A 95 -6.72 -17.50 24.49
CA VAL A 95 -6.01 -18.57 25.17
C VAL A 95 -7.00 -19.21 26.13
N VAL A 96 -7.47 -20.42 25.82
CA VAL A 96 -8.16 -21.24 26.82
C VAL A 96 -7.08 -21.69 27.79
N ASP A 97 -7.03 -21.06 28.96
CA ASP A 97 -6.30 -21.57 30.12
C ASP A 97 -6.84 -22.97 30.44
N ILE A 98 -6.13 -24.01 30.03
CA ILE A 98 -6.33 -25.34 30.57
C ILE A 98 -5.66 -25.35 31.94
N ALA A 99 -6.44 -25.05 32.97
CA ALA A 99 -6.01 -25.20 34.35
C ALA A 99 -5.51 -26.64 34.59
N PRO A 100 -4.38 -26.85 35.29
CA PRO A 100 -3.91 -28.19 35.58
C PRO A 100 -4.86 -28.83 36.59
N GLN A 101 -5.57 -29.89 36.18
CA GLN A 101 -6.29 -30.74 37.12
C GLN A 101 -5.27 -31.46 38.00
N LYS A 102 -5.06 -30.95 39.21
CA LYS A 102 -4.65 -31.78 40.35
C LYS A 102 -5.87 -32.55 40.84
N LEU A 103 -5.66 -33.82 41.17
CA LEU A 103 -6.29 -34.66 42.22
C LEU A 103 -6.21 -36.11 41.72
N LYS A 104 -5.91 -37.14 42.50
CA LYS A 104 -5.52 -37.30 43.91
C LYS A 104 -4.96 -38.72 44.04
#